data_AF-A0A1F6DHZ0-F1
#
_entry.id   AF-A0A1F6DHZ0-F1
#
_cell.length_a   1.000
_cell.length_b   1.000
_cell.length_c   1.000
_cell.angle_alpha   90.00
_cell.angle_beta   90.00
_cell.angle_gamma   90.00
#
_symmetry.space_group_name_H-M   'P 1'
#
loop_
_entity.id
_entity.type
_entity.pdbx_description
1 polymer ?
#
loop_
_entity_poly.entity_id
_entity_poly.type
_entity_poly.pdbx_seq_one_letter_code
_entity_poly.pdbx_strand_id
1 'polypeptide(L)'
;MEKKLHVRPLGRLARLADALILLPMYGLSICMYLRWGSWESPQLTHRWNNTHLKYMDVEHLDDSMMVYSASTSDAVVRTSWLPRFHIPILGGWREYVVLEPDEDTEWHVGWISDRVGVSRLTVRGPVRMLLGSAHVMFFGIRAKDGVQIRIRQKAIGRIGDGGPSRNQTLQ
;
A
#
# COMPACT_ATOMS: atom_id res chain seq x y z
N MET A 1 -0.35 -8.39 -27.47
CA MET A 1 0.91 -7.69 -27.15
C MET A 1 0.75 -7.16 -25.74
N GLU A 2 1.44 -7.72 -24.75
CA GLU A 2 1.33 -7.25 -23.35
C GLU A 2 1.89 -5.82 -23.27
N LYS A 3 1.02 -4.88 -22.91
CA LYS A 3 1.40 -3.47 -22.73
C LYS A 3 2.00 -3.35 -21.32
N LYS A 4 3.21 -2.80 -21.24
CA LYS A 4 4.02 -2.77 -20.00
C LYS A 4 3.87 -1.44 -19.29
N LEU A 5 3.74 -1.48 -17.96
CA LEU A 5 3.69 -0.28 -17.14
C LEU A 5 5.09 0.03 -16.58
N HIS A 6 5.73 1.06 -17.12
CA HIS A 6 7.09 1.40 -16.71
C HIS A 6 7.10 2.24 -15.43
N VAL A 7 7.35 1.59 -14.29
CA VAL A 7 7.52 2.26 -12.99
C VAL A 7 8.99 2.64 -12.81
N ARG A 8 9.29 3.94 -12.70
CA ARG A 8 10.65 4.38 -12.38
C ARG A 8 10.91 4.26 -10.87
N PRO A 9 11.91 3.48 -10.43
CA PRO A 9 12.24 3.38 -9.02
C PRO A 9 12.69 4.74 -8.45
N LEU A 10 12.68 4.85 -7.12
CA LEU A 10 13.17 6.05 -6.44
C LEU A 10 14.69 6.25 -6.66
N GLY A 11 15.04 7.46 -7.10
CA GLY A 11 16.43 7.90 -7.19
C GLY A 11 17.11 7.94 -5.83
N ARG A 12 18.44 7.89 -5.79
CA ARG A 12 19.23 7.83 -4.54
C ARG A 12 18.92 8.98 -3.58
N LEU A 13 18.73 10.19 -4.10
CA LEU A 13 18.37 11.37 -3.29
C LEU A 13 16.97 11.27 -2.69
N ALA A 14 15.99 10.74 -3.45
CA ALA A 14 14.63 10.55 -2.94
C ALA A 14 14.59 9.46 -1.85
N ARG A 15 15.39 8.39 -2.01
CA ARG A 15 15.58 7.37 -0.96
C ARG A 15 16.19 7.96 0.32
N LEU A 16 17.13 8.89 0.19
CA LEU A 16 17.73 9.57 1.34
C LEU A 16 16.73 10.50 2.05
N ALA A 17 15.93 11.25 1.29
CA ALA A 17 14.86 12.08 1.83
C ALA A 17 13.80 11.24 2.56
N ASP A 18 13.44 10.08 2.00
CA ASP A 18 12.62 9.08 2.66
C ASP A 18 13.27 8.67 3.98
N ALA A 19 14.54 8.23 3.99
CA ALA A 19 15.22 7.82 5.22
C ALA A 19 15.23 8.92 6.30
N LEU A 20 15.43 10.19 5.91
CA LEU A 20 15.49 11.34 6.83
C LEU A 20 14.13 11.73 7.43
N ILE A 21 13.03 11.54 6.69
CA ILE A 21 11.66 11.74 7.21
C ILE A 21 11.18 10.50 7.96
N LEU A 22 11.62 9.32 7.51
CA LEU A 22 11.30 8.05 8.12
C LEU A 22 11.96 7.88 9.48
N LEU A 23 13.21 8.27 9.68
CA LEU A 23 13.89 8.17 10.98
C LEU A 23 13.11 8.81 12.16
N PRO A 24 12.64 10.07 12.08
CA PRO A 24 11.85 10.67 13.15
C PRO A 24 10.41 10.11 13.23
N MET A 25 9.76 9.76 12.10
CA MET A 25 8.45 9.11 12.14
C MET A 25 8.51 7.66 12.69
N TYR A 26 9.55 6.92 12.34
CA TYR A 26 9.83 5.56 12.81
C TYR A 26 10.39 5.55 14.22
N GLY A 27 10.92 6.63 14.78
CA GLY A 27 11.12 6.72 16.23
C GLY A 27 9.83 6.43 17.02
N LEU A 28 8.68 6.83 16.47
CA LEU A 28 7.35 6.52 17.00
C LEU A 28 6.80 5.18 16.48
N SER A 29 7.05 4.83 15.20
CA SER A 29 6.58 3.57 14.60
C SER A 29 7.38 2.33 15.03
N ILE A 30 8.65 2.45 15.43
CA ILE A 30 9.49 1.38 16.00
C ILE A 30 8.88 0.87 17.31
N CYS A 31 8.30 1.76 18.12
CA CYS A 31 7.52 1.38 19.29
C CYS A 31 6.24 0.61 18.93
N MET A 32 5.65 0.84 17.74
CA MET A 32 4.56 0.02 17.23
C MET A 32 5.05 -1.30 16.60
N TYR A 33 6.20 -1.28 15.91
CA TYR A 33 6.81 -2.42 15.22
C TYR A 33 7.33 -3.50 16.17
N LEU A 34 8.07 -3.10 17.22
CA LEU A 34 8.59 -4.03 18.23
C LEU A 34 7.46 -4.70 19.02
N ARG A 35 6.25 -4.14 19.01
CA ARG A 35 5.07 -4.68 19.70
C ARG A 35 4.15 -5.52 18.79
N TRP A 36 4.33 -5.51 17.47
CA TRP A 36 3.40 -6.16 16.51
C TRP A 36 3.97 -7.27 15.63
N GLY A 37 5.28 -7.53 15.61
CA GLY A 37 5.85 -8.78 15.06
C GLY A 37 5.55 -9.10 13.59
N SER A 38 5.01 -8.15 12.81
CA SER A 38 4.63 -8.38 11.41
C SER A 38 5.78 -8.03 10.47
N TRP A 39 6.23 -9.00 9.67
CA TRP A 39 7.19 -8.86 8.55
C TRP A 39 6.61 -8.07 7.35
N GLU A 40 5.64 -7.20 7.58
CA GLU A 40 4.92 -6.46 6.56
C GLU A 40 5.57 -5.09 6.33
N SER A 41 5.79 -4.73 5.07
CA SER A 41 6.29 -3.40 4.69
C SER A 41 5.10 -2.44 4.55
N PRO A 42 4.96 -1.41 5.40
CA PRO A 42 3.96 -0.38 5.24
C PRO A 42 4.32 0.42 4.00
N GLN A 43 3.33 0.70 3.16
CA GLN A 43 3.54 1.61 2.06
C GLN A 43 3.28 3.06 2.46
N LEU A 44 4.28 3.88 2.15
CA LEU A 44 4.25 5.32 2.35
C LEU A 44 3.71 5.97 1.08
N THR A 45 2.55 6.60 1.17
CA THR A 45 1.90 7.27 0.04
C THR A 45 2.36 8.72 -0.13
N HIS A 46 3.62 9.03 0.17
CA HIS A 46 4.15 10.38 -0.04
C HIS A 46 4.18 10.72 -1.53
N ARG A 47 4.01 12.00 -1.86
CA ARG A 47 3.92 12.48 -3.25
C ARG A 47 5.15 12.10 -4.09
N TRP A 48 6.33 11.99 -3.50
CA TRP A 48 7.55 11.60 -4.20
C TRP A 48 7.70 10.07 -4.38
N ASN A 49 6.98 9.26 -3.59
CA ASN A 49 7.00 7.80 -3.62
C ASN A 49 5.97 7.18 -4.57
N ASN A 50 5.13 8.01 -5.19
CA ASN A 50 4.04 7.56 -6.03
C ASN A 50 4.15 8.15 -7.42
N THR A 51 3.89 7.34 -8.44
CA THR A 51 3.62 7.81 -9.79
C THR A 51 2.11 7.92 -9.94
N HIS A 52 1.62 9.12 -10.21
CA HIS A 52 0.22 9.31 -10.59
C HIS A 52 0.04 8.92 -12.04
N LEU A 53 -0.97 8.10 -12.30
CA LEU A 53 -1.31 7.59 -13.62
C LEU A 53 -2.68 8.13 -14.06
N LYS A 54 -2.95 8.10 -15.36
CA LYS A 54 -4.29 8.30 -15.90
C LYS A 54 -4.99 6.95 -16.01
N TYR A 55 -6.32 6.96 -16.06
CA TYR A 55 -7.11 5.75 -16.28
C TYR A 55 -6.72 4.99 -17.55
N MET A 56 -6.43 5.70 -18.65
CA MET A 56 -5.97 5.10 -19.91
C MET A 56 -4.62 4.35 -19.77
N ASP A 57 -3.82 4.68 -18.75
CA ASP A 57 -2.54 4.00 -18.49
C ASP A 57 -2.76 2.63 -17.84
N VAL A 58 -3.97 2.35 -17.32
CA VAL A 58 -4.30 1.10 -16.62
C VAL A 58 -5.49 0.35 -17.20
N GLU A 59 -6.18 0.91 -18.19
CA GLU A 59 -7.37 0.31 -18.84
C GLU A 59 -7.12 -1.07 -19.49
N HIS A 60 -5.86 -1.37 -19.78
CA HIS A 60 -5.43 -2.59 -20.44
C HIS A 60 -5.01 -3.69 -19.46
N LEU A 61 -4.99 -3.38 -18.17
CA LEU A 61 -4.66 -4.34 -17.14
C LEU A 61 -5.80 -5.35 -16.99
N ASP A 62 -5.46 -6.60 -16.69
CA ASP A 62 -6.41 -7.68 -16.48
C ASP A 62 -7.01 -7.59 -15.07
N ASP A 63 -8.31 -7.33 -15.00
CA ASP A 63 -9.07 -7.25 -13.74
C ASP A 63 -9.04 -8.55 -12.95
N SER A 64 -8.88 -9.72 -13.60
CA SER A 64 -8.78 -11.02 -12.93
C SER A 64 -7.48 -11.23 -12.15
N MET A 65 -6.50 -10.33 -12.33
CA MET A 65 -5.24 -10.30 -11.60
C MET A 65 -5.22 -9.26 -10.48
N MET A 66 -6.33 -8.56 -10.26
CA MET A 66 -6.47 -7.48 -9.27
C MET A 66 -7.21 -7.91 -8.01
N VAL A 67 -7.02 -7.14 -6.94
CA VAL A 67 -7.75 -7.30 -5.68
C VAL A 67 -8.66 -6.10 -5.45
N TYR A 68 -9.96 -6.35 -5.39
CA TYR A 68 -10.93 -5.34 -4.99
C TYR A 68 -11.01 -5.26 -3.46
N SER A 69 -10.99 -4.05 -2.92
CA SER A 69 -11.16 -3.81 -1.49
C SER A 69 -12.00 -2.56 -1.25
N ALA A 70 -12.77 -2.58 -0.17
CA ALA A 70 -13.58 -1.47 0.27
C ALA A 70 -13.43 -1.31 1.77
N SER A 71 -13.31 -0.07 2.24
CA SER A 71 -13.48 0.20 3.66
C SER A 71 -14.94 0.00 4.04
N THR A 72 -15.18 -0.71 5.14
CA THR A 72 -16.51 -0.75 5.79
C THR A 72 -16.73 0.44 6.71
N SER A 73 -15.65 1.15 7.05
CA SER A 73 -15.73 2.36 7.87
C SER A 73 -16.02 3.59 7.01
N ASP A 74 -16.98 4.40 7.44
CA ASP A 74 -17.11 5.81 7.06
C ASP A 74 -15.86 6.54 7.57
N ALA A 75 -14.75 6.43 6.85
CA ALA A 75 -13.56 7.20 7.16
C ALA A 75 -13.93 8.67 6.96
N VAL A 76 -14.21 9.35 8.08
CA VAL A 76 -14.64 10.74 8.07
C VAL A 76 -13.53 11.55 7.41
N VAL A 77 -13.76 12.03 6.20
CA VAL A 77 -12.92 13.04 5.53
C VAL A 77 -13.09 14.32 6.33
N ARG A 78 -12.45 14.39 7.51
CA ARG A 78 -12.46 15.59 8.34
C ARG A 78 -11.57 16.61 7.68
N THR A 79 -12.17 17.49 6.89
CA THR A 79 -11.60 18.75 6.39
C THR A 79 -10.81 19.46 7.48
N SER A 80 -9.53 19.14 7.58
CA SER A 80 -8.59 19.83 8.44
C SER A 80 -7.29 19.95 7.68
N TRP A 81 -6.83 21.18 7.57
CA TRP A 81 -5.50 21.65 7.19
C TRP A 81 -4.29 20.99 7.92
N LEU A 82 -4.52 19.99 8.76
CA LEU A 82 -3.49 19.26 9.50
C LEU A 82 -3.45 17.82 8.99
N PRO A 83 -2.29 17.15 8.88
CA PRO A 83 -2.14 15.79 8.34
C PRO A 83 -2.68 14.70 9.29
N ARG A 84 -3.81 14.95 9.95
CA ARG A 84 -4.47 14.06 10.91
C ARG A 84 -5.01 12.78 10.28
N PHE A 85 -5.16 12.75 8.95
CA PHE A 85 -5.62 11.58 8.18
C PHE A 85 -4.66 10.38 8.26
N HIS A 86 -3.38 10.61 8.55
CA HIS A 86 -2.37 9.57 8.73
C HIS A 86 -2.21 9.15 10.20
N ILE A 87 -3.02 9.70 11.12
CA ILE A 87 -2.98 9.40 12.56
C ILE A 87 -4.23 8.58 12.92
N PRO A 88 -4.14 7.25 13.07
CA PRO A 88 -5.29 6.37 13.31
C PRO A 88 -6.12 6.76 14.56
N ILE A 89 -5.45 7.34 15.56
CA ILE A 89 -6.05 7.77 16.83
C ILE A 89 -6.94 9.02 16.63
N LEU A 90 -6.65 9.88 15.64
CA LEU A 90 -7.39 11.13 15.40
C LEU A 90 -8.49 11.01 14.32
N GLY A 91 -8.93 9.79 14.02
CA GLY A 91 -9.95 9.52 13.01
C GLY A 91 -9.41 9.42 11.59
N GLY A 92 -8.10 9.18 11.43
CA GLY A 92 -7.49 8.83 10.15
C GLY A 92 -7.86 7.42 9.68
N TRP A 93 -7.26 6.97 8.59
CA TRP A 93 -7.53 5.64 8.02
C TRP A 93 -7.14 4.55 9.02
N ARG A 94 -8.05 3.59 9.24
CA ARG A 94 -7.88 2.53 10.25
C ARG A 94 -7.86 1.15 9.62
N GLU A 95 -8.62 0.94 8.56
CA GLU A 95 -8.69 -0.35 7.89
C GLU A 95 -7.52 -0.51 6.92
N TYR A 96 -7.03 -1.73 6.80
CA TYR A 96 -5.97 -2.07 5.87
C TYR A 96 -6.23 -3.43 5.23
N VAL A 97 -5.63 -3.61 4.06
CA VAL A 97 -5.52 -4.89 3.37
C VAL A 97 -4.04 -5.25 3.26
N VAL A 98 -3.74 -6.54 3.41
CA VAL A 98 -2.41 -7.09 3.13
C VAL A 98 -2.49 -7.81 1.80
N LEU A 99 -1.66 -7.37 0.87
CA LEU A 99 -1.58 -7.88 -0.49
C LEU A 99 -0.28 -8.65 -0.67
N GLU A 100 -0.30 -9.75 -1.38
CA GLU A 100 0.87 -10.59 -1.65
C GLU A 100 0.88 -10.98 -3.13
N PRO A 101 2.04 -10.99 -3.80
CA PRO A 101 2.15 -11.51 -5.16
C PRO A 101 2.07 -13.03 -5.14
N ASP A 102 1.54 -13.63 -6.20
CA ASP A 102 1.55 -15.10 -6.34
C ASP A 102 2.95 -15.67 -6.64
N GLU A 103 3.86 -14.80 -7.07
CA GLU A 103 5.24 -15.13 -7.45
C GLU A 103 6.24 -14.51 -6.46
N ASP A 104 7.32 -15.22 -6.09
CA ASP A 104 8.44 -14.63 -5.33
C ASP A 104 9.27 -13.70 -6.22
N THR A 105 8.77 -12.48 -6.38
CA THR A 105 9.39 -11.45 -7.19
C THR A 105 9.35 -10.09 -6.50
N GLU A 106 10.25 -9.22 -6.92
CA GLU A 106 10.17 -7.81 -6.57
C GLU A 106 9.05 -7.14 -7.36
N TRP A 107 8.21 -6.39 -6.67
CA TRP A 107 7.01 -5.83 -7.28
C TRP A 107 6.65 -4.45 -6.71
N HIS A 108 5.80 -3.76 -7.45
CA HIS A 108 5.17 -2.49 -7.12
C HIS A 108 3.67 -2.72 -7.00
N VAL A 109 3.05 -2.25 -5.92
CA VAL A 109 1.59 -2.18 -5.84
C VAL A 109 1.10 -0.85 -6.41
N GLY A 110 0.05 -0.93 -7.22
CA GLY A 110 -0.74 0.21 -7.64
C GLY A 110 -2.19 0.09 -7.22
N TRP A 111 -2.92 1.18 -7.38
CA TRP A 111 -4.31 1.31 -7.00
C TRP A 111 -5.11 2.10 -8.04
N ILE A 112 -6.38 1.75 -8.17
CA ILE A 112 -7.39 2.42 -8.98
C ILE A 112 -8.56 2.78 -8.04
N SER A 113 -8.83 4.07 -7.91
CA SER A 113 -9.92 4.65 -7.10
C SER A 113 -10.31 5.99 -7.73
N ASP A 114 -10.73 7.01 -6.97
CA ASP A 114 -10.85 8.39 -7.48
C ASP A 114 -9.55 8.89 -8.15
N ARG A 115 -8.41 8.34 -7.70
CA ARG A 115 -7.09 8.53 -8.30
C ARG A 115 -6.45 7.20 -8.65
N VAL A 116 -5.68 7.21 -9.73
CA VAL A 116 -4.86 6.07 -10.16
C VAL A 116 -3.41 6.35 -9.83
N GLY A 117 -2.73 5.36 -9.26
CA GLY A 117 -1.31 5.48 -8.98
C GLY A 117 -0.62 4.14 -8.81
N VAL A 118 0.70 4.19 -8.85
CA VAL A 118 1.57 3.06 -8.55
C VAL A 118 2.67 3.52 -7.62
N SER A 119 2.95 2.74 -6.58
CA SER A 119 4.05 3.02 -5.69
C SER A 119 5.38 2.75 -6.39
N ARG A 120 6.33 3.65 -6.19
CA ARG A 120 7.71 3.55 -6.68
C ARG A 120 8.60 2.78 -5.71
N LEU A 121 8.07 2.40 -4.55
CA LEU A 121 8.74 1.52 -3.60
C LEU A 121 8.64 0.09 -4.13
N THR A 122 9.81 -0.52 -4.34
CA THR A 122 9.91 -1.94 -4.66
C THR A 122 9.83 -2.73 -3.37
N VAL A 123 8.96 -3.73 -3.34
CA VAL A 123 8.81 -4.64 -2.19
C VAL A 123 9.04 -6.07 -2.63
N ARG A 124 9.47 -6.90 -1.68
CA ARG A 124 9.55 -8.36 -1.82
C ARG A 124 8.67 -8.98 -0.74
N GLY A 125 7.63 -9.72 -1.14
CA GLY A 125 6.64 -10.30 -0.23
C GLY A 125 5.42 -9.40 0.04
N PRO A 126 4.69 -9.64 1.15
CA PRO A 126 3.44 -8.95 1.46
C PRO A 126 3.59 -7.46 1.75
N VAL A 127 2.62 -6.68 1.28
CA VAL A 127 2.52 -5.24 1.52
C VAL A 127 1.21 -4.89 2.18
N ARG A 128 1.26 -4.03 3.20
CA ARG A 128 0.07 -3.51 3.88
C ARG A 128 -0.34 -2.19 3.23
N MET A 129 -1.57 -2.12 2.75
CA MET A 129 -2.18 -0.93 2.15
C MET A 129 -3.33 -0.46 3.02
N LEU A 130 -3.36 0.85 3.33
CA LEU A 130 -4.48 1.44 4.05
C LEU A 130 -5.67 1.64 3.11
N LEU A 131 -6.87 1.38 3.63
CA LEU A 131 -8.13 1.59 2.91
C LEU A 131 -8.69 2.96 3.30
N GLY A 132 -8.92 3.80 2.28
CA GLY A 132 -9.69 5.04 2.41
C GLY A 132 -11.20 4.78 2.38
N SER A 133 -12.00 5.84 2.35
CA SER A 133 -13.47 5.75 2.31
C SER A 133 -14.06 5.25 0.99
N ALA A 134 -13.25 5.11 -0.06
CA ALA A 134 -13.69 4.70 -1.38
C ALA A 134 -13.33 3.25 -1.68
N HIS A 135 -14.07 2.65 -2.62
CA HIS A 135 -13.68 1.42 -3.26
C HIS A 135 -12.35 1.58 -3.99
N VAL A 136 -11.48 0.59 -3.85
CA VAL A 136 -10.16 0.59 -4.47
C VAL A 136 -9.89 -0.78 -5.10
N MET A 137 -9.33 -0.77 -6.31
CA MET A 137 -8.77 -1.96 -6.94
C MET A 137 -7.25 -1.87 -6.88
N PHE A 138 -6.62 -2.89 -6.31
CA PHE A 138 -5.18 -3.00 -6.27
C PHE A 138 -4.66 -3.89 -7.38
N PHE A 139 -3.51 -3.54 -7.94
CA PHE A 139 -2.82 -4.33 -8.95
C PHE A 139 -1.32 -4.43 -8.62
N GLY A 140 -0.67 -5.50 -9.07
CA GLY A 140 0.76 -5.70 -8.93
C GLY A 140 1.48 -5.52 -10.26
N ILE A 141 2.62 -4.84 -10.23
CA ILE A 141 3.54 -4.70 -11.38
C ILE A 141 4.90 -5.26 -10.99
N ARG A 142 5.42 -6.20 -11.77
CA ARG A 142 6.75 -6.76 -11.57
C ARG A 142 7.83 -5.70 -11.81
N ALA A 143 8.74 -5.55 -10.86
CA ALA A 143 9.77 -4.50 -10.90
C ALA A 143 10.76 -4.68 -12.06
N LYS A 144 11.00 -5.94 -12.48
CA LYS A 144 11.98 -6.28 -13.51
C LYS A 144 11.60 -5.77 -14.91
N ASP A 145 10.35 -5.95 -15.31
CA ASP A 145 9.90 -5.80 -16.70
C ASP A 145 8.62 -4.96 -16.85
N GLY A 146 8.01 -4.54 -15.75
CA GLY A 146 6.78 -3.74 -15.77
C GLY A 146 5.53 -4.52 -16.19
N VAL A 147 5.60 -5.86 -16.15
CA VAL A 147 4.46 -6.73 -16.48
C VAL A 147 3.53 -6.82 -15.27
N GLN A 148 2.22 -6.84 -15.53
CA GLN A 148 1.24 -7.07 -14.49
C GLN A 148 1.39 -8.49 -13.92
N ILE A 149 1.32 -8.60 -12.60
CA ILE A 149 1.33 -9.90 -11.90
C ILE A 149 0.04 -10.06 -11.10
N ARG A 150 -0.39 -11.31 -10.95
CA ARG A 150 -1.49 -11.63 -10.05
C ARG A 150 -1.08 -11.38 -8.61
N ILE A 151 -1.96 -10.68 -7.90
CA ILE A 151 -1.86 -10.47 -6.47
C ILE A 151 -3.08 -11.06 -5.78
N ARG A 152 -2.92 -11.40 -4.51
CA ARG A 152 -3.99 -11.94 -3.66
C ARG A 152 -4.10 -11.16 -2.36
N GLN A 153 -5.32 -11.11 -1.83
CA GLN A 153 -5.57 -10.61 -0.48
C GLN A 153 -5.13 -11.67 0.53
N LYS A 154 -4.07 -11.38 1.28
CA LYS A 154 -3.57 -12.24 2.36
C LYS A 154 -4.35 -12.05 3.66
N ALA A 155 -4.70 -10.80 3.97
CA ALA A 155 -5.43 -10.45 5.18
C ALA A 155 -6.13 -9.10 5.05
N ILE A 156 -7.07 -8.87 5.94
CA ILE A 156 -7.65 -7.56 6.23
C ILE A 156 -7.54 -7.31 7.73
N GLY A 157 -7.53 -6.05 8.12
CA GLY A 157 -7.57 -5.73 9.53
C GLY A 157 -7.73 -4.25 9.79
N ARG A 158 -7.65 -3.91 11.08
CA ARG A 158 -7.80 -2.55 11.55
C ARG A 158 -6.65 -2.19 12.49
N ILE A 159 -6.10 -0.99 12.31
CA ILE A 159 -5.06 -0.46 13.19
C ILE A 159 -5.63 -0.31 14.60
N GLY A 160 -4.96 -0.93 15.56
CA GLY A 160 -5.36 -0.96 16.97
C GLY A 160 -5.83 -2.32 17.46
N ASP A 161 -6.23 -3.22 16.56
CA ASP A 161 -6.88 -4.49 16.97
C ASP A 161 -5.88 -5.61 17.29
N GLY A 162 -4.58 -5.42 17.00
CA GLY A 162 -3.55 -6.42 17.25
C GLY A 162 -2.95 -7.08 16.01
N GLY A 163 -3.45 -6.74 14.81
CA GLY A 163 -3.04 -7.37 13.57
C GLY A 163 -3.87 -8.61 13.21
N PRO A 164 -3.78 -9.13 11.97
CA PRO A 164 -4.50 -10.33 11.55
C PRO A 164 -3.97 -11.58 12.30
N SER A 165 -2.71 -11.52 12.73
CA SER A 165 -2.00 -12.57 13.45
C SER A 165 -2.45 -12.78 14.89
N ARG A 166 -3.27 -11.89 15.48
CA ARG A 166 -3.79 -12.07 16.85
C ARG A 166 -4.95 -13.07 16.93
N ASN A 167 -5.64 -13.30 15.81
CA ASN A 167 -6.78 -14.24 15.71
C ASN A 167 -6.43 -15.51 14.92
N GLN A 168 -5.17 -15.71 14.52
CA GLN A 168 -4.71 -17.01 14.04
C GLN A 168 -4.43 -17.89 15.26
N THR A 169 -5.49 -18.46 15.84
CA THR A 169 -5.35 -19.68 16.63
C THR A 169 -4.72 -20.71 15.71
N LEU A 170 -3.49 -21.13 16.04
CA LEU A 170 -2.85 -22.30 15.43
C LEU A 170 -3.84 -23.45 15.51
N GLN A 171 -4.38 -23.87 14.37
CA GLN A 171 -4.99 -25.19 14.19
C GLN A 171 -3.91 -26.14 13.71
#